data_AF-A0A7L2BQN0-F1
#
_entry.id   AF-A0A7L2BQN0-F1
#
_cell.length_a   1.000
_cell.length_b   1.000
_cell.length_c   1.000
_cell.angle_alpha   90.00
_cell.angle_beta   90.00
_cell.angle_gamma   90.00
#
_symmetry.space_group_name_H-M   'P 1'
#
loop_
_entity.id
_entity.type
_entity.pdbx_description
1 polymer ?
#
loop_
_entity_poly.entity_id
_entity_poly.type
_entity_poly.pdbx_seq_one_letter_code
_entity_poly.pdbx_strand_id
1 'polypeptide(L)'
;REIGCIVRSLGCFPNEAEVQELLAKIEVEELDGFVHLEKFLPVMTEVLLDRRFPPIPEDVILHAFEALDENKCGYITKEDLVKHLTEE
;
A
#
# COMPACT_ATOMS: atom_id res chain seq x y z
N ARG A 1 9.65 7.22 6.69
CA ARG A 1 9.02 5.94 7.13
C ARG A 1 7.56 6.10 7.54
N GLU A 2 7.16 7.16 8.25
CA GLU A 2 5.76 7.33 8.72
C GLU A 2 4.78 7.77 7.63
N ILE A 3 5.25 8.47 6.59
CA ILE A 3 4.39 8.96 5.50
C ILE A 3 3.57 7.85 4.86
N GLY A 4 4.16 6.69 4.56
CA GLY A 4 3.40 5.56 4.00
C GLY A 4 2.26 5.10 4.92
N CYS A 5 2.45 5.13 6.24
CA CYS A 5 1.39 4.81 7.20
C CYS A 5 0.31 5.89 7.25
N ILE A 6 0.70 7.17 7.25
CA ILE A 6 -0.24 8.30 7.22
C ILE A 6 -1.11 8.25 5.97
N VAL A 7 -0.49 8.05 4.80
CA VAL A 7 -1.20 7.95 3.50
C VAL A 7 -2.18 6.77 3.51
N ARG A 8 -1.80 5.61 4.08
CA ARG A 8 -2.70 4.47 4.28
C ARG A 8 -3.88 4.76 5.21
N SER A 9 -3.66 5.51 6.30
CA SER A 9 -4.74 5.95 7.19
C SER A 9 -5.72 6.92 6.52
N LEU A 10 -5.32 7.57 5.42
CA LEU A 10 -6.18 8.44 4.62
C LEU A 10 -6.94 7.68 3.52
N GLY A 11 -6.82 6.35 3.44
CA GLY A 11 -7.52 5.52 2.46
C GLY A 11 -6.81 5.36 1.11
N CYS A 12 -5.54 5.74 1.03
CA CYS A 12 -4.69 5.55 -0.15
C CYS A 12 -3.71 4.39 0.06
N PHE A 13 -3.44 3.59 -0.96
CA PHE A 13 -2.66 2.34 -0.84
C PHE A 13 -1.40 2.35 -1.72
N PRO A 14 -0.47 3.30 -1.54
CA PRO A 14 0.73 3.36 -2.36
C PRO A 14 1.69 2.22 -2.02
N ASN A 15 2.40 1.73 -3.04
CA ASN A 15 3.56 0.88 -2.88
C ASN A 15 4.80 1.69 -2.45
N GLU A 16 5.91 1.02 -2.15
CA GLU A 16 7.11 1.71 -1.63
C GLU A 16 7.68 2.73 -2.62
N ALA A 17 7.72 2.42 -3.92
CA ALA A 17 8.22 3.34 -4.94
C ALA A 17 7.34 4.60 -5.05
N GLU A 18 6.02 4.44 -4.97
CA GLU A 18 5.07 5.56 -4.96
C GLU A 18 5.20 6.42 -3.70
N VAL A 19 5.49 5.83 -2.55
CA VAL A 19 5.80 6.59 -1.32
C VAL A 19 7.06 7.42 -1.51
N GLN A 20 8.10 6.89 -2.15
CA GLN A 20 9.32 7.64 -2.45
C GLN A 20 9.04 8.80 -3.43
N GLU A 21 8.18 8.59 -4.43
CA GLU A 21 7.76 9.66 -5.35
C GLU A 21 7.00 10.78 -4.61
N LEU A 22 6.11 10.42 -3.68
CA LEU A 22 5.42 11.40 -2.85
C LEU A 22 6.38 12.20 -1.97
N LEU A 23 7.37 11.52 -1.35
CA LEU A 23 8.39 12.19 -0.53
C LEU A 23 9.22 13.18 -1.36
N ALA A 24 9.57 12.80 -2.59
CA ALA A 24 10.27 13.70 -3.52
C ALA A 24 9.41 14.94 -3.87
N LYS A 25 8.09 14.75 -4.10
CA LYS A 25 7.15 15.85 -4.37
C LYS A 25 6.95 16.80 -3.18
N ILE A 26 7.04 16.27 -1.96
CA ILE A 26 6.93 17.06 -0.73
C ILE A 26 8.22 17.86 -0.45
N GLU A 27 9.27 17.70 -1.27
CA GLU A 27 10.58 18.35 -1.10
C GLU A 27 11.17 18.10 0.30
N VAL A 28 11.13 16.83 0.72
CA VAL A 28 11.77 16.40 1.97
C VAL A 28 13.27 16.39 1.74
N GLU A 29 13.98 17.30 2.40
CA GLU A 29 15.45 17.27 2.40
C GLU A 29 15.91 16.06 3.22
N GLU A 30 16.78 15.22 2.65
CA GLU A 30 17.28 14.01 3.30
C GLU A 30 18.00 14.28 4.64
N LEU A 31 18.41 15.53 4.88
CA LEU A 31 19.23 15.93 6.03
C LEU A 31 18.45 16.11 7.33
N ASP A 32 17.16 16.47 7.29
CA ASP A 32 16.36 16.63 8.52
C ASP A 32 15.54 15.37 8.86
N GLY A 33 15.13 14.59 7.85
CA GLY A 33 14.31 13.39 8.02
C GLY A 33 12.86 13.65 8.47
N PHE A 34 12.42 14.90 8.50
CA PHE A 34 11.09 15.34 8.91
C PHE A 34 10.28 15.86 7.72
N VAL A 35 8.96 15.75 7.83
CA VAL A 35 8.03 16.31 6.85
C VAL A 35 7.24 17.43 7.51
N HIS A 36 7.43 18.64 7.02
CA HIS A 36 6.62 19.78 7.44
C HIS A 36 5.19 19.65 6.91
N LEU A 37 4.21 19.85 7.79
CA LEU A 37 2.79 19.75 7.43
C LEU A 37 2.42 20.68 6.27
N GLU A 38 2.98 21.89 6.24
CA GLU A 38 2.74 22.88 5.18
C GLU A 38 3.18 22.41 3.79
N LYS A 39 4.22 21.57 3.71
CA LYS A 39 4.66 20.95 2.45
C LYS A 39 3.87 19.69 2.12
N PHE A 40 3.44 18.95 3.14
CA PHE A 40 2.64 17.73 2.96
C PHE A 40 1.23 18.02 2.44
N LEU A 41 0.56 19.02 3.02
CA LEU A 41 -0.86 19.29 2.77
C LEU A 41 -1.18 19.51 1.28
N PRO A 42 -0.45 20.34 0.50
CA PRO A 42 -0.75 20.54 -0.91
C PRO A 42 -0.67 19.24 -1.72
N VAL A 43 0.40 18.46 -1.53
CA VAL A 43 0.62 17.20 -2.24
C VAL A 43 -0.45 16.18 -1.89
N MET A 44 -0.75 15.99 -0.60
CA MET A 44 -1.75 15.03 -0.18
C MET A 44 -3.17 15.45 -0.58
N THR A 45 -3.45 16.76 -0.59
CA THR A 45 -4.74 17.29 -1.06
C THR A 45 -4.98 16.92 -2.52
N GLU A 46 -3.98 17.10 -3.38
CA GLU A 46 -4.05 16.69 -4.79
C GLU A 46 -4.28 15.17 -4.91
N VAL A 47 -3.52 14.36 -4.18
CA VAL A 47 -3.67 12.89 -4.15
C VAL A 47 -5.10 12.47 -3.80
N LEU A 48 -5.72 13.10 -2.81
CA LEU A 48 -7.09 12.80 -2.38
C LEU A 48 -8.13 13.24 -3.39
N LEU A 49 -7.99 14.45 -3.95
CA LEU A 49 -8.92 14.98 -4.95
C LEU A 49 -8.89 14.14 -6.24
N ASP A 50 -7.70 13.74 -6.67
CA ASP A 50 -7.48 12.92 -7.85
C ASP A 50 -7.74 11.43 -7.62
N ARG A 51 -8.07 11.04 -6.37
CA ARG A 51 -8.31 9.65 -5.95
C ARG A 51 -7.16 8.71 -6.34
N ARG A 52 -5.94 9.19 -6.18
CA ARG A 52 -4.72 8.41 -6.48
C ARG A 52 -4.50 7.31 -5.43
N PHE A 53 -3.83 6.25 -5.84
CA PHE A 53 -3.54 5.06 -5.04
C PHE A 53 -4.81 4.39 -4.47
N PRO A 54 -5.76 4.00 -5.33
CA PRO A 54 -6.95 3.29 -4.87
C PRO A 54 -6.57 1.96 -4.22
N PRO A 55 -7.43 1.40 -3.34
CA PRO A 55 -7.26 0.04 -2.85
C PRO A 55 -7.23 -0.95 -4.01
N ILE A 56 -6.60 -2.09 -3.78
CA ILE A 56 -6.74 -3.26 -4.68
C ILE A 56 -8.23 -3.65 -4.69
N PRO A 57 -8.84 -3.84 -5.87
CA PRO A 57 -10.24 -4.26 -5.97
C PRO A 57 -10.52 -5.54 -5.17
N GLU A 58 -11.67 -5.60 -4.49
CA GLU A 58 -12.03 -6.72 -3.60
C GLU A 58 -12.08 -8.06 -4.34
N ASP A 59 -12.54 -8.07 -5.59
CA ASP A 59 -12.57 -9.24 -6.45
C ASP A 59 -11.16 -9.76 -6.78
N VAL A 60 -10.20 -8.86 -6.98
CA VAL A 60 -8.79 -9.25 -7.20
C VAL A 60 -8.22 -9.92 -5.95
N ILE A 61 -8.49 -9.37 -4.75
CA ILE A 61 -8.06 -9.97 -3.49
C ILE A 61 -8.73 -11.34 -3.27
N LEU A 62 -10.04 -11.43 -3.56
CA LEU A 62 -10.79 -12.68 -3.44
C LEU A 62 -10.23 -13.76 -4.37
N HIS A 63 -10.01 -13.45 -5.65
CA HIS A 63 -9.44 -14.41 -6.59
C HIS A 63 -8.01 -14.83 -6.20
N ALA A 64 -7.21 -13.91 -5.67
CA ALA A 64 -5.87 -14.25 -5.18
C ALA A 64 -5.93 -15.19 -3.97
N PHE A 65 -6.89 -15.00 -3.07
CA PHE A 65 -7.14 -15.92 -1.95
C PHE A 65 -7.63 -17.28 -2.45
N GLU A 66 -8.60 -17.32 -3.36
CA GLU A 66 -9.13 -18.57 -3.94
C GLU A 66 -8.06 -19.36 -4.72
N ALA A 67 -7.06 -18.70 -5.28
CA ALA A 67 -5.91 -19.37 -5.91
C ALA A 67 -5.05 -20.16 -4.91
N LEU A 68 -5.07 -19.78 -3.62
CA LEU A 68 -4.38 -20.48 -2.52
C LEU A 68 -5.31 -21.47 -1.79
N ASP A 69 -6.63 -21.26 -1.84
CA ASP A 69 -7.65 -22.17 -1.31
C ASP A 69 -8.17 -23.11 -2.41
N GLU A 70 -7.30 -24.01 -2.89
CA GLU A 70 -7.60 -24.94 -4.00
C GLU A 70 -8.89 -25.76 -3.76
N ASN A 71 -9.19 -26.07 -2.48
CA ASN A 71 -10.34 -26.87 -2.08
C ASN A 71 -11.62 -26.05 -1.86
N LYS A 72 -11.56 -24.72 -1.97
CA LYS A 72 -12.67 -23.78 -1.74
C LYS A 72 -13.34 -23.96 -0.37
N CYS A 73 -12.53 -24.18 0.66
CA CYS A 73 -13.01 -24.40 2.02
C CYS A 73 -13.21 -23.08 2.81
N GLY A 74 -12.80 -21.94 2.25
CA GLY A 74 -12.92 -20.61 2.84
C GLY A 74 -11.79 -20.26 3.82
N TYR A 75 -10.73 -21.07 3.88
CA TYR A 75 -9.55 -20.83 4.71
C TYR A 75 -8.30 -21.41 4.03
N ILE A 76 -7.12 -20.87 4.36
CA ILE A 76 -5.82 -21.41 3.92
C ILE A 76 -5.14 -21.97 5.16
N THR A 77 -4.73 -23.25 5.13
CA THR A 77 -3.99 -23.82 6.25
C THR A 77 -2.55 -23.33 6.28
N LYS A 78 -1.87 -23.50 7.42
CA LYS A 78 -0.44 -23.16 7.51
C LYS A 78 0.36 -23.98 6.49
N GLU A 79 0.00 -25.25 6.34
CA GLU A 79 0.65 -26.19 5.44
C GLU A 79 0.49 -25.75 3.97
N ASP A 80 -0.73 -25.38 3.56
CA ASP A 80 -1.01 -24.86 2.21
C ASP A 80 -0.23 -23.58 1.94
N LEU A 81 -0.24 -22.64 2.90
CA LEU A 81 0.48 -21.38 2.77
C LEU A 81 1.99 -21.59 2.64
N VAL A 82 2.58 -22.46 3.47
CA VAL A 82 4.02 -22.78 3.38
C VAL A 82 4.35 -23.41 2.04
N LYS A 83 3.55 -24.37 1.57
CA LYS A 83 3.70 -25.00 0.27
C LYS A 83 3.76 -23.94 -0.85
N HIS A 84 2.75 -23.08 -0.94
CA HIS A 84 2.67 -22.05 -1.98
C HIS A 84 3.75 -20.96 -1.89
N LEU A 85 4.28 -20.67 -0.69
CA LEU A 85 5.30 -19.62 -0.49
C LEU A 85 6.75 -20.11 -0.59
N THR A 86 6.97 -21.43 -0.62
CA THR A 86 8.33 -22.01 -0.60
C THR A 86 8.63 -22.94 -1.77
N GLU A 87 7.63 -23.43 -2.48
CA GLU A 87 7.82 -24.18 -3.73
C GLU A 87 7.93 -23.18 -4.91
N GLU A 88 9.07 -23.17 -5.60
CA GLU A 88 9.29 -22.43 -6.87
C GLU A 88 8.54 -23.07 -8.06
#